data_AF-A0A8B6MBC2-F1
#
_entry.id   AF-A0A8B6MBC2-F1
#
_cell.length_a   1.000
_cell.length_b   1.000
_cell.length_c   1.000
_cell.angle_alpha   90.00
_cell.angle_beta   90.00
_cell.angle_gamma   90.00
#
_symmetry.space_group_name_H-M   'P 1'
#
loop_
_entity.id
_entity.type
_entity.pdbx_description
1 polymer ?
#
loop_
_entity_poly.entity_id
_entity_poly.type
_entity_poly.pdbx_seq_one_letter_code
_entity_poly.pdbx_strand_id
1 'polypeptide(L)' 'MDPEKQRAIARKGGESVPHEKRSFSQNPGLAAEAGRKGGQSVNPNKRSFSRNHTLASEAGRKGGHASHGGPKKAIID' A
#
# COMPACT_ATOMS: atom_id res chain seq x y z
N MET A 1 19.31 18.40 5.86
CA MET A 1 18.91 17.37 4.89
C MET A 1 17.75 17.93 4.09
N ASP A 2 17.82 17.92 2.76
CA ASP A 2 16.75 18.40 1.89
C ASP A 2 15.58 17.38 1.88
N PRO A 3 14.32 17.82 2.12
CA PRO A 3 13.14 16.96 2.10
C PRO A 3 12.96 16.17 0.79
N GLU A 4 13.39 16.72 -0.34
CA GLU A 4 13.28 16.05 -1.63
C GLU A 4 14.27 14.89 -1.71
N LYS A 5 15.53 15.12 -1.30
CA LYS A 5 16.54 14.07 -1.12
C LYS A 5 16.08 12.94 -0.18
N GLN A 6 15.39 13.26 0.91
CA GLN A 6 14.84 12.25 1.82
C GLN A 6 13.76 11.37 1.15
N ARG A 7 12.84 11.99 0.39
CA ARG A 7 11.81 11.25 -0.36
C ARG A 7 12.43 10.37 -1.43
N ALA A 8 13.44 10.87 -2.13
CA ALA A 8 14.15 10.09 -3.15
C ALA A 8 14.80 8.84 -2.54
N ILE A 9 15.42 8.95 -1.37
CA ILE A 9 16.01 7.81 -0.64
C ILE A 9 14.92 6.80 -0.23
N ALA A 10 13.83 7.27 0.37
CA ALA A 10 12.71 6.41 0.77
C ALA A 10 12.08 5.68 -0.43
N ARG A 11 11.93 6.38 -1.56
CA ARG A 11 11.42 5.82 -2.81
C ARG A 11 12.34 4.74 -3.35
N LYS A 12 13.64 5.03 -3.46
CA LYS A 12 14.66 4.10 -3.95
C LYS A 12 14.77 2.85 -3.08
N GLY A 13 14.63 2.99 -1.76
CA GLY A 13 14.61 1.86 -0.82
C GLY A 13 13.39 0.94 -1.00
N GLY A 14 12.24 1.47 -1.40
CA GLY A 14 11.04 0.67 -1.72
C GLY A 14 11.07 0.05 -3.12
N GLU A 15 11.72 0.73 -4.08
CA GLU A 15 11.88 0.26 -5.46
C GLU A 15 12.93 -0.84 -5.59
N SER A 16 13.96 -0.85 -4.74
CA SER A 16 15.06 -1.84 -4.78
C SER A 16 14.62 -3.28 -4.48
N VAL A 17 13.47 -3.45 -3.82
CA VAL A 17 12.89 -4.77 -3.55
C VAL A 17 11.91 -5.13 -4.67
N PRO A 18 12.15 -6.23 -5.43
CA PRO A 18 11.22 -6.71 -6.44
C PRO A 18 9.82 -6.87 -5.86
N HIS A 19 8.78 -6.59 -6.64
CA HIS A 19 7.39 -6.56 -6.17
C HIS A 19 7.02 -7.83 -5.38
N GLU A 20 7.39 -9.00 -5.87
CA GLU A 20 7.13 -10.29 -5.24
C GLU A 20 7.76 -10.39 -3.85
N LYS A 21 8.95 -9.83 -3.63
CA LYS A 21 9.69 -9.95 -2.36
C LYS A 21 9.33 -8.88 -1.34
N ARG A 22 8.40 -7.97 -1.65
CA ARG A 22 7.96 -6.93 -0.71
C ARG A 22 7.10 -7.53 0.39
N SER A 23 7.26 -7.06 1.63
CA SER A 23 6.53 -7.58 2.79
C SER A 23 5.00 -7.55 2.62
N PHE A 24 4.46 -6.52 1.96
CA PHE A 24 3.03 -6.41 1.67
C PHE A 24 2.54 -7.35 0.56
N SER A 25 3.41 -7.76 -0.36
CA SER A 25 3.07 -8.73 -1.41
C SER A 25 3.14 -10.17 -0.89
N GLN A 26 4.03 -10.43 0.08
CA GLN A 26 4.20 -11.73 0.71
C GLN A 26 3.12 -12.02 1.77
N ASN A 27 2.65 -10.98 2.48
CA ASN A 27 1.64 -11.12 3.52
C ASN A 27 0.51 -10.09 3.32
N PRO A 28 -0.60 -10.51 2.66
CA PRO A 28 -1.78 -9.65 2.48
C PRO A 28 -2.40 -9.20 3.81
N GLY A 29 -2.32 -10.02 4.85
CA GLY A 29 -2.76 -9.67 6.20
C GLY A 29 -2.01 -8.46 6.75
N LEU A 30 -0.67 -8.48 6.68
CA LEU A 30 0.19 -7.36 7.09
C LEU A 30 -0.15 -6.07 6.33
N ALA A 31 -0.41 -6.16 5.02
CA ALA A 31 -0.80 -5.02 4.21
C ALA A 31 -2.15 -4.43 4.67
N ALA A 32 -3.13 -5.30 4.93
CA ALA A 32 -4.44 -4.90 5.44
C ALA A 32 -4.35 -4.25 6.82
N GLU A 33 -3.56 -4.80 7.74
CA GLU A 33 -3.35 -4.26 9.07
C GLU A 33 -2.65 -2.90 9.05
N ALA A 34 -1.59 -2.77 8.25
CA ALA A 34 -0.89 -1.51 8.06
C ALA A 34 -1.81 -0.44 7.47
N GLY A 35 -2.62 -0.79 6.47
CA GLY A 35 -3.63 0.11 5.90
C GLY A 35 -4.69 0.54 6.91
N ARG A 36 -5.22 -0.40 7.69
CA ARG A 36 -6.20 -0.14 8.76
C ARG A 36 -5.62 0.79 9.82
N LYS A 37 -4.41 0.50 10.31
CA LYS A 37 -3.72 1.32 11.32
C LYS A 37 -3.47 2.74 10.81
N GLY A 38 -2.97 2.88 9.58
CA GLY A 38 -2.75 4.19 8.95
C GLY A 38 -4.03 5.01 8.81
N GLY A 39 -5.14 4.37 8.46
CA GLY A 39 -6.47 5.02 8.41
C GLY A 39 -6.99 5.43 9.79
N GLN A 40 -6.72 4.63 10.83
CA GLN A 40 -7.12 4.92 12.20
C GLN A 40 -6.35 6.11 12.80
N SER A 41 -5.08 6.30 12.44
CA SER A 41 -4.26 7.45 12.86
C SER A 41 -4.77 8.80 12.35
N VAL A 42 -5.70 8.81 11.38
CA VAL A 42 -6.34 10.02 10.87
C VAL A 42 -7.62 10.29 11.67
N ASN A 43 -7.80 11.54 12.11
CA ASN A 43 -9.02 12.03 12.73
C ASN A 43 -10.25 11.62 11.88
N PRO A 44 -11.32 11.03 12.47
CA PRO A 44 -12.50 10.56 11.75
C PRO A 44 -13.03 11.55 10.69
N ASN A 45 -13.16 12.84 11.03
CA ASN A 45 -13.69 13.87 10.13
C ASN A 45 -12.74 14.21 8.96
N LYS A 46 -11.47 13.83 9.06
CA LYS A 46 -10.44 14.03 8.03
C LYS A 46 -10.12 12.76 7.23
N ARG A 47 -10.77 11.64 7.53
CA ARG A 47 -10.59 10.40 6.75
C ARG A 47 -11.07 10.61 5.32
N SER A 48 -10.44 9.93 4.36
CA SER A 48 -10.78 10.06 2.95
C SER A 48 -12.25 9.70 2.69
N PHE A 49 -12.79 8.66 3.34
CA PHE A 49 -14.20 8.29 3.25
C PHE A 49 -15.18 9.38 3.73
N SER A 50 -14.76 10.23 4.67
CA SER A 50 -15.58 11.33 5.20
C SER A 50 -15.46 12.61 4.36
N ARG A 51 -14.36 12.78 3.61
CA ARG A 51 -14.11 13.99 2.79
C ARG A 51 -14.48 13.80 1.32
N ASN A 52 -14.16 12.65 0.73
CA ASN A 52 -14.44 12.34 -0.66
C ASN A 52 -14.51 10.80 -0.83
N HIS A 53 -15.75 10.31 -0.88
CA HIS A 53 -16.02 8.87 -0.99
C HIS A 53 -15.46 8.27 -2.29
N THR A 54 -15.59 8.98 -3.42
CA THR A 54 -15.08 8.54 -4.72
C THR A 54 -13.56 8.33 -4.69
N LEU A 55 -12.81 9.30 -4.19
CA LEU A 55 -11.35 9.20 -4.06
C LEU A 55 -10.95 8.03 -3.13
N ALA A 56 -11.70 7.83 -2.05
CA ALA A 56 -11.44 6.73 -1.12
C ALA A 56 -11.68 5.35 -1.77
N SER A 57 -12.77 5.21 -2.54
CA SER A 57 -13.07 4.01 -3.32
C SER A 57 -12.02 3.74 -4.39
N GLU A 58 -11.56 4.77 -5.10
CA GLU A 58 -10.49 4.64 -6.10
C GLU A 58 -9.16 4.22 -5.48
N ALA A 59 -8.78 4.82 -4.35
CA ALA A 59 -7.58 4.44 -3.61
C ALA A 59 -7.66 2.99 -3.13
N GLY A 60 -8.82 2.58 -2.60
CA GLY A 60 -9.09 1.20 -2.20
C GLY A 60 -8.99 0.23 -3.39
N ARG A 61 -9.62 0.56 -4.51
CA ARG A 61 -9.56 -0.23 -5.75
C ARG A 61 -8.13 -0.36 -6.27
N LYS A 62 -7.37 0.72 -6.31
CA LYS A 62 -5.95 0.72 -6.71
C LYS A 62 -5.11 -0.15 -5.79
N GLY A 63 -5.32 -0.06 -4.47
CA GLY A 63 -4.67 -0.94 -3.50
C GLY A 63 -5.00 -2.41 -3.74
N GLY A 64 -6.28 -2.72 -3.98
CA GLY A 64 -6.74 -4.06 -4.34
C GLY A 64 -6.05 -4.60 -5.60
N HIS A 65 -6.01 -3.83 -6.68
CA HIS A 65 -5.31 -4.23 -7.92
C HIS A 65 -3.82 -4.46 -7.71
N ALA A 66 -3.15 -3.64 -6.90
CA ALA A 66 -1.74 -3.81 -6.58
C ALA A 66 -1.47 -5.11 -5.79
N SER A 67 -2.44 -5.59 -5.02
CA SER A 67 -2.34 -6.84 -4.25
C SER A 67 -2.72 -8.09 -5.07
N HIS A 68 -3.50 -7.95 -6.15
CA HIS A 68 -4.04 -9.09 -6.92
C HIS A 68 -3.33 -9.35 -8.26
N GLY A 69 -2.29 -8.57 -8.61
CA GLY A 69 -1.63 -8.61 -9.92
C GLY A 69 -0.32 -9.40 -10.03
N GLY A 70 0.11 -10.14 -9.01
CA GLY A 70 1.28 -11.02 -9.09
C GLY A 70 0.93 -12.39 -9.68
N PRO A 71 1.78 -13.03 -10.51
CA PRO A 71 1.51 -14.37 -11.01
C PRO A 71 1.34 -15.31 -9.82
N LYS A 72 0.16 -15.92 -9.69
CA LYS A 72 -0.03 -17.08 -8.84
C LYS A 72 0.90 -18.17 -9.39
N LYS A 73 2.07 -18.34 -8.78
CA LYS A 73 2.91 -19.50 -9.04
C LYS A 73 2.08 -20.70 -8.59
N ALA A 74 1.41 -21.34 -9.55
CA ALA A 74 0.78 -22.62 -9.33
C ALA A 74 1.91 -23.56 -8.88
N ILE A 75 1.91 -23.89 -7.59
CA ILE A 75 2.67 -25.02 -7.09
C ILE A 75 1.91 -26.22 -7.65
N ILE A 76 2.45 -26.78 -8.73
CA ILE A 76 2.08 -28.08 -9.24
C ILE A 76 2.98 -29.03 -8.44
N ASP A 77 2.39 -29.75 -7.49
CA ASP A 77 2.99 -30.97 -6.91
C ASP A 77 2.88 -32.13 -7.91
#